data_AF-A0A837CTU9-F1
#
_entry.id   AF-A0A837CTU9-F1
#
_cell.length_a   1.000
_cell.length_b   1.000
_cell.length_c   1.000
_cell.angle_alpha   90.00
_cell.angle_beta   90.00
_cell.angle_gamma   90.00
#
_symmetry.space_group_name_H-M   'P 1'
#
loop_
_entity.id
_entity.type
_entity.pdbx_description
1 polymer ?
#
loop_
_entity_poly.entity_id
_entity_poly.type
_entity_poly.pdbx_seq_one_letter_code
_entity_poly.pdbx_strand_id
1 'polypeptide(L)'
;MDLGMPHPARRHTPTHAEGRPIKITFGEMREMGLRGVLMYCPCGRHVALGTDRWPDDVRLSDVEPRFVCTACAGRGADVRPDFNWNAKGPIGDMGYR
;
A
#
# COMPACT_ATOMS: atom_id res chain seq x y z
N MET A 1 30.95 28.89 11.08
CA MET A 1 31.21 27.44 10.92
C MET A 1 29.86 26.79 10.68
N ASP A 2 29.46 26.68 9.41
CA ASP A 2 28.20 26.03 9.03
C ASP A 2 28.44 24.51 9.01
N LEU A 3 27.99 23.82 10.06
CA LEU A 3 28.01 22.36 10.11
C LEU A 3 26.86 21.87 9.22
N GLY A 4 27.13 21.78 7.92
CA GLY A 4 26.20 21.23 6.94
C GLY A 4 25.70 19.87 7.40
N MET A 5 24.39 19.76 7.65
CA MET A 5 23.73 18.50 8.00
C MET A 5 24.00 17.48 6.88
N PRO A 6 24.54 16.29 7.18
CA PRO A 6 24.80 15.30 6.15
C PRO A 6 23.49 14.96 5.44
N HIS A 7 23.47 15.11 4.12
CA HIS A 7 22.35 14.64 3.31
C HIS A 7 22.15 13.15 3.60
N PRO A 8 20.94 12.71 3.97
CA PRO A 8 20.69 11.29 4.18
C PRO A 8 21.06 10.55 2.90
N ALA A 9 21.88 9.51 3.02
CA ALA A 9 22.24 8.65 1.91
C ALA A 9 20.97 8.23 1.16
N ARG A 10 20.99 8.34 -0.18
CA ARG A 10 19.86 7.91 -1.01
C ARG A 10 19.54 6.46 -0.67
N ARG A 11 18.37 6.23 -0.06
CA ARG A 11 17.85 4.87 0.13
C ARG A 11 17.55 4.31 -1.26
N HIS A 12 18.24 3.22 -1.61
CA HIS A 12 17.95 2.49 -2.83
C HIS A 12 16.65 1.72 -2.64
N THR A 13 15.57 2.18 -3.25
CA THR A 13 14.30 1.45 -3.28
C THR A 13 14.37 0.40 -4.38
N PRO A 14 14.26 -0.91 -4.07
CA PRO A 14 14.19 -1.94 -5.09
C PRO A 14 13.00 -1.68 -6.03
N THR A 15 13.18 -1.91 -7.31
CA THR A 15 12.14 -1.72 -8.34
C THR A 15 12.01 -2.98 -9.19
N HIS A 16 10.81 -3.26 -9.70
CA HIS A 16 10.63 -4.25 -10.76
C HIS A 16 11.29 -3.75 -12.06
N ALA A 17 11.43 -4.62 -13.06
CA ALA A 17 12.06 -4.28 -14.34
C ALA A 17 11.39 -3.09 -15.05
N GLU A 18 10.07 -2.95 -14.87
CA GLU A 18 9.22 -1.87 -15.35
C GLU A 18 9.29 -0.60 -14.49
N GLY A 19 10.20 -0.52 -13.51
CA GLY A 19 10.51 0.68 -12.73
C GLY A 19 9.58 0.96 -11.55
N ARG A 20 8.52 0.16 -11.34
CA ARG A 20 7.65 0.31 -10.16
C ARG A 20 8.37 -0.15 -8.88
N PRO A 21 8.19 0.53 -7.74
CA PRO A 21 8.75 0.09 -6.46
C PRO A 21 8.31 -1.32 -6.09
N ILE A 22 9.24 -2.15 -5.61
CA ILE A 22 8.94 -3.42 -4.96
C ILE A 22 8.47 -3.11 -3.53
N LYS A 23 7.28 -3.57 -3.18
CA LYS A 23 6.70 -3.40 -1.85
C LYS A 23 6.83 -4.69 -1.03
N ILE A 24 6.57 -4.56 0.26
CA ILE A 24 6.52 -5.69 1.20
C ILE A 24 5.53 -6.77 0.78
N THR A 25 5.70 -7.97 1.33
CA THR A 25 4.73 -9.06 1.22
C THR A 25 3.53 -8.85 2.15
N PHE A 26 2.43 -9.54 1.86
CA PHE A 26 1.30 -9.60 2.80
C PHE A 26 1.70 -10.30 4.11
N GLY A 27 2.64 -11.25 4.08
CA GLY A 27 3.22 -11.87 5.28
C GLY A 27 3.95 -10.86 6.16
N GLU A 28 4.88 -10.09 5.59
CA GLU A 28 5.59 -9.01 6.30
C GLU A 28 4.60 -7.96 6.86
N MET A 29 3.56 -7.62 6.09
CA MET A 29 2.48 -6.75 6.56
C MET A 29 1.77 -7.35 7.79
N ARG A 30 1.49 -8.66 7.78
CA ARG A 30 0.82 -9.35 8.88
C ARG A 30 1.70 -9.51 10.11
N GLU A 31 3.00 -9.72 9.95
CA GLU A 31 3.98 -9.75 11.04
C GLU A 31 4.03 -8.42 11.78
N MET A 32 3.82 -7.29 11.07
CA MET A 32 3.64 -5.97 11.68
C MET A 32 2.27 -5.76 12.36
N GLY A 33 1.40 -6.78 12.41
CA GLY A 33 0.07 -6.71 13.02
C GLY A 33 -1.00 -6.04 12.14
N LEU A 34 -0.67 -5.70 10.89
CA LEU A 34 -1.61 -5.08 9.96
C LEU A 34 -2.42 -6.16 9.21
N ARG A 35 -3.69 -5.88 8.92
CA ARG A 35 -4.62 -6.82 8.27
C ARG A 35 -5.46 -6.20 7.16
N GLY A 36 -5.30 -4.90 6.92
CA GLY A 36 -6.01 -4.16 5.89
C GLY A 36 -5.07 -3.40 4.97
N VAL A 37 -5.55 -3.08 3.78
CA VAL A 37 -4.89 -2.20 2.81
C VAL A 37 -5.85 -1.16 2.28
N LEU A 38 -5.31 0.00 1.93
CA LEU A 38 -5.95 1.02 1.11
C LEU A 38 -5.46 0.91 -0.33
N MET A 39 -6.40 0.94 -1.27
CA MET A 39 -6.11 0.90 -2.70
C MET A 39 -6.52 2.20 -3.35
N TYR A 40 -5.56 2.92 -3.92
CA TYR A 40 -5.81 4.20 -4.58
C TYR A 40 -5.76 4.07 -6.09
N CYS A 41 -6.81 4.55 -6.76
CA CYS A 41 -6.80 4.77 -8.20
C CYS A 41 -6.24 6.17 -8.50
N PRO A 42 -5.51 6.36 -9.61
CA PRO A 42 -5.10 7.69 -10.07
C PRO A 42 -6.23 8.71 -10.24
N CYS A 43 -7.49 8.28 -10.39
CA CYS A 43 -8.65 9.19 -10.47
C CYS A 43 -9.10 9.75 -9.10
N GLY A 44 -8.43 9.39 -8.00
CA GLY A 44 -8.72 9.86 -6.64
C GLY A 44 -9.68 8.97 -5.85
N ARG A 45 -10.27 7.94 -6.46
CA ARG A 45 -11.07 6.93 -5.72
C ARG A 45 -10.14 6.00 -4.94
N HIS A 46 -10.58 5.60 -3.75
CA HIS A 46 -9.92 4.56 -2.97
C HIS A 46 -10.93 3.65 -2.30
N VAL A 47 -10.47 2.47 -1.89
CA VAL A 47 -11.22 1.51 -1.09
C VAL A 47 -10.30 0.91 -0.04
N ALA A 48 -10.85 0.54 1.12
CA ALA A 48 -10.15 -0.30 2.09
C ALA A 48 -10.69 -1.74 2.03
N LEU A 49 -9.81 -2.70 2.32
CA LEU A 49 -10.17 -4.10 2.32
C LEU A 49 -9.26 -4.93 3.21
N GLY A 50 -9.83 -6.02 3.74
CA GLY A 50 -9.08 -7.04 4.44
C GLY A 50 -8.23 -7.87 3.49
N THR A 51 -7.06 -8.30 3.96
CA THR A 51 -6.07 -8.95 3.08
C THR A 51 -6.07 -10.46 3.13
N ASP A 52 -6.97 -11.09 3.88
CA ASP A 52 -7.00 -12.54 4.13
C ASP A 52 -7.02 -13.41 2.87
N ARG A 53 -7.50 -12.86 1.74
CA ARG A 53 -7.52 -13.55 0.46
C ARG A 53 -6.14 -13.74 -0.20
N TRP A 54 -5.10 -13.03 0.24
CA TRP A 54 -3.76 -13.15 -0.35
C TRP A 54 -2.81 -13.96 0.54
N PRO A 55 -2.10 -14.93 -0.07
CA PRO A 55 -1.00 -15.64 0.59
C PRO A 55 0.10 -14.70 1.09
N ASP A 56 0.87 -15.17 2.07
CA ASP A 56 1.92 -14.39 2.74
C ASP A 56 3.11 -14.03 1.83
N ASP A 57 3.38 -14.82 0.79
CA ASP A 57 4.49 -14.63 -0.14
C ASP A 57 4.18 -13.61 -1.26
N VAL A 58 2.90 -13.24 -1.43
CA VAL A 58 2.48 -12.26 -2.44
C VAL A 58 2.86 -10.85 -1.97
N ARG A 59 3.46 -10.04 -2.86
CA ARG A 59 3.75 -8.63 -2.57
C ARG A 59 2.56 -7.73 -2.82
N LEU A 60 2.48 -6.64 -2.06
CA LEU A 60 1.53 -5.56 -2.34
C LEU A 60 1.69 -5.06 -3.78
N SER A 61 2.94 -4.89 -4.25
CA SER A 61 3.22 -4.51 -5.63
C SER A 61 2.71 -5.53 -6.66
N ASP A 62 2.66 -6.82 -6.33
CA ASP A 62 2.29 -7.86 -7.31
C ASP A 62 0.80 -7.81 -7.67
N VAL A 63 -0.03 -7.27 -6.77
CA VAL A 63 -1.47 -7.17 -6.97
C VAL A 63 -1.87 -5.84 -7.64
N GLU A 64 -1.04 -4.81 -7.57
CA GLU A 64 -1.33 -3.46 -8.10
C GLU A 64 -1.85 -3.47 -9.54
N PRO A 65 -1.23 -4.14 -10.53
CA PRO A 65 -1.69 -4.10 -11.93
C PRO A 65 -2.99 -4.87 -12.17
N ARG A 66 -3.43 -5.67 -11.19
CA ARG A 66 -4.60 -6.55 -11.32
C ARG A 66 -5.91 -5.82 -11.01
N PHE A 67 -5.85 -4.63 -10.44
CA PHE A 67 -7.04 -3.85 -10.11
C PHE A 67 -7.54 -3.05 -11.31
N VAL A 68 -8.86 -2.95 -11.40
CA VAL A 68 -9.58 -2.10 -12.35
C VAL A 68 -10.52 -1.22 -11.56
N CYS A 69 -10.43 0.10 -11.74
CA CYS A 69 -11.34 1.03 -11.11
C CYS A 69 -12.72 0.96 -11.79
N THR A 70 -13.78 0.68 -11.03
CA THR A 70 -15.14 0.65 -11.56
C THR A 70 -15.67 2.03 -11.96
N ALA A 71 -15.07 3.11 -11.45
CA ALA A 71 -15.48 4.48 -11.76
C ALA A 71 -14.88 5.02 -13.07
N CYS A 72 -13.61 4.72 -13.36
CA CYS A 72 -12.92 5.26 -14.55
C CYS A 72 -12.37 4.20 -15.52
N ALA A 73 -12.59 2.91 -15.22
CA ALA A 73 -12.03 1.76 -15.96
C ALA A 73 -10.48 1.70 -16.01
N GLY A 74 -9.78 2.58 -15.28
CA GLY A 74 -8.33 2.59 -15.18
C GLY A 74 -7.78 1.31 -14.56
N ARG A 75 -6.68 0.79 -15.12
CA ARG A 75 -5.94 -0.36 -14.61
C ARG A 75 -4.84 0.10 -13.66
N GLY A 76 -4.59 -0.67 -12.62
CA GLY A 76 -3.59 -0.35 -11.62
C GLY A 76 -4.19 0.33 -10.38
N ALA A 77 -3.57 0.08 -9.23
CA ALA A 77 -3.82 0.82 -8.00
C ALA A 77 -2.51 0.98 -7.22
N ASP A 78 -2.37 2.06 -6.46
CA ASP A 78 -1.33 2.17 -5.43
C ASP A 78 -1.87 1.51 -4.15
N VAL A 79 -1.27 0.36 -3.78
CA VAL A 79 -1.70 -0.45 -2.62
C VAL A 79 -0.82 -0.13 -1.43
N ARG A 80 -1.42 0.31 -0.32
CA ARG A 80 -0.72 0.70 0.91
C ARG A 80 -1.30 -0.02 2.12
N PRO A 81 -0.48 -0.41 3.12
CA PRO A 81 -1.02 -0.89 4.39
C PRO A 81 -1.97 0.14 5.01
N ASP A 82 -3.10 -0.34 5.53
CA ASP A 82 -4.03 0.47 6.30
C ASP A 82 -3.71 0.34 7.79
N PHE A 83 -3.03 1.35 8.33
CA PHE A 83 -2.65 1.40 9.75
C PHE A 83 -3.84 1.60 10.70
N ASN A 84 -4.99 2.03 10.18
CA ASN A 84 -6.20 2.25 10.96
C ASN A 84 -7.15 1.05 10.89
N TRP A 85 -6.82 -0.01 10.15
CA TRP A 85 -7.67 -1.19 9.97
C TRP A 85 -8.14 -1.82 11.30
N ASN A 86 -7.28 -1.83 12.30
CA ASN A 86 -7.57 -2.39 13.63
C ASN A 86 -8.04 -1.35 14.66
N ALA A 87 -8.13 -0.07 14.29
CA ALA A 87 -8.49 0.99 15.22
C ALA A 87 -9.99 0.88 15.57
N LYS A 88 -10.30 0.49 16.82
CA LYS A 88 -11.66 0.65 17.36
C LYS A 88 -11.86 2.12 17.74
N GLY A 89 -12.66 2.85 16.98
CA GLY A 89 -12.97 4.26 17.23
C GLY A 89 -13.69 4.92 16.04
N PRO A 90 -14.15 6.18 16.18
CA PRO A 90 -15.04 6.84 15.22
C PRO A 90 -14.46 7.00 13.80
N ILE A 91 -13.14 6.84 13.63
CA ILE A 91 -12.45 6.84 12.33
C ILE A 91 -12.46 5.43 11.70
N GLY A 92 -12.31 4.36 12.50
CA GLY A 92 -12.43 2.98 12.03
C GLY A 92 -13.85 2.61 11.59
N ASP A 93 -14.86 3.24 12.22
CA ASP A 93 -16.28 3.08 11.86
C ASP A 93 -16.71 3.92 10.64
N MET A 94 -15.90 4.90 10.21
CA MET A 94 -16.22 5.73 9.04
C MET A 94 -16.03 5.01 7.70
N GLY A 95 -15.62 3.73 7.71
CA GLY A 95 -15.68 2.77 6.61
C GLY A 95 -15.43 3.38 5.23
N TYR A 96 -14.20 3.25 4.72
CA TYR A 96 -13.84 3.68 3.37
C TYR A 96 -14.80 3.08 2.33
N ARG A 97 -15.75 3.89 1.87
CA ARG A 97 -16.76 3.58 0.84
C ARG A 97 -16.38 4.20 -0.49
#